data_AF-A0A2D5ITG5-F1
#
_entry.id   AF-A0A2D5ITG5-F1
#
_cell.length_a   1.000
_cell.length_b   1.000
_cell.length_c   1.000
_cell.angle_alpha   90.00
_cell.angle_beta   90.00
_cell.angle_gamma   90.00
#
_symmetry.space_group_name_H-M   'P 1'
#
loop_
_entity.id
_entity.type
_entity.pdbx_description
1 polymer ?
#
loop_
_entity_poly.entity_id
_entity_poly.type
_entity_poly.pdbx_seq_one_letter_code
_entity_poly.pdbx_strand_id
1 'polypeptide(L)'
;MNGILSRILAVALMSLPISAARAQDDCGPDRPPCDEPHDGPGCLQPQCCELVCKIDVFCCEVVWDETCVEQAGELCGDVYCPDFGGCLEIHDTGGCLDETCCELVRMHDPFCGYGTWDEICVAEAESWCAGTVECPIVPPPNAREEGEPCLERLNDGCGGGAIEINASSIACGDAIYGKTTTKVPRDVDWFRLPETRDGPLVIRLETEFPARMLIVTGSCEGPISVLDRRPVDPCGNDEWVVDLPEGEYHLVVEAGADGRSLRSGLPCDEIDPKNPPDDDEEPLPRTYGLHYLLELACNAAPCPGDLNGDGMVDGVDLGLLFAAWGECTDVCPADFDGDGTVDGQDLGGLFVGWGGCP
;
A
#
# COMPACT_ATOMS: atom_id res chain seq x y z
N MET A 1 -21.39 -23.03 73.55
CA MET A 1 -20.48 -21.88 73.34
C MET A 1 -19.22 -22.39 72.65
N ASN A 2 -18.88 -21.73 71.53
CA ASN A 2 -17.63 -21.76 70.76
C ASN A 2 -17.36 -23.08 70.00
N GLY A 3 -17.54 -23.20 68.67
CA GLY A 3 -17.40 -22.21 67.59
C GLY A 3 -15.93 -22.12 67.13
N ILE A 4 -15.44 -23.18 66.45
CA ILE A 4 -14.07 -23.23 65.91
C ILE A 4 -14.07 -22.44 64.60
N LEU A 5 -13.53 -21.22 64.63
CA LEU A 5 -13.32 -20.37 63.45
C LEU A 5 -11.93 -20.63 62.86
N SER A 6 -11.94 -21.07 61.61
CA SER A 6 -10.79 -21.26 60.73
C SER A 6 -10.08 -19.92 60.46
N ARG A 7 -8.75 -19.88 60.58
CA ARG A 7 -7.94 -18.72 60.21
C ARG A 7 -7.72 -18.76 58.69
N ILE A 8 -8.44 -17.91 57.97
CA ILE A 8 -8.17 -17.62 56.55
C ILE A 8 -7.02 -16.61 56.50
N LEU A 9 -5.92 -17.00 55.87
CA LEU A 9 -4.79 -16.14 55.53
C LEU A 9 -5.22 -15.27 54.33
N ALA A 10 -5.36 -13.96 54.51
CA ALA A 10 -5.59 -13.03 53.41
C ALA A 10 -4.23 -12.75 52.73
N VAL A 11 -4.00 -13.35 51.56
CA VAL A 11 -2.92 -12.95 50.65
C VAL A 11 -3.43 -11.74 49.88
N ALA A 12 -2.86 -10.57 50.17
CA ALA A 12 -3.07 -9.38 49.36
C ALA A 12 -2.36 -9.57 48.01
N LEU A 13 -3.11 -9.86 46.95
CA LEU A 13 -2.62 -9.73 45.58
C LEU A 13 -2.45 -8.24 45.28
N MET A 14 -1.21 -7.75 45.28
CA MET A 14 -0.88 -6.52 44.57
C MET A 14 -0.94 -6.81 43.07
N SER A 15 -2.02 -6.37 42.43
CA SER A 15 -2.09 -6.29 40.96
C SER A 15 -1.20 -5.14 40.51
N LEU A 16 -0.06 -5.46 39.89
CA LEU A 16 0.69 -4.52 39.07
C LEU A 16 -0.10 -4.29 37.77
N PRO A 17 -0.26 -3.04 37.30
CA PRO A 17 -0.84 -2.81 35.98
C PRO A 17 0.18 -3.27 34.93
N ILE A 18 -0.24 -4.16 34.03
CA ILE A 18 0.49 -4.45 32.81
C ILE A 18 0.17 -3.28 31.87
N SER A 19 1.11 -2.36 31.70
CA SER A 19 1.06 -1.36 30.64
C SER A 19 1.49 -2.03 29.33
N ALA A 20 0.52 -2.58 28.60
CA ALA A 20 0.70 -2.94 27.20
C ALA A 20 0.48 -1.69 26.33
N ALA A 21 1.52 -0.87 26.19
CA ALA A 21 1.61 0.22 25.21
C ALA A 21 3.00 0.87 25.34
N ARG A 22 4.04 0.32 24.70
CA ARG A 22 5.34 1.01 24.60
C ARG A 22 6.31 0.53 23.51
N ALA A 23 6.04 -0.59 22.83
CA ALA A 23 6.98 -1.15 21.83
C ALA A 23 7.09 -0.35 20.50
N GLN A 24 6.40 0.78 20.34
CA GLN A 24 6.33 1.52 19.07
C GLN A 24 7.40 2.61 18.93
N ASP A 25 8.00 3.10 20.01
CA ASP A 25 8.86 4.31 20.01
C ASP A 25 10.37 4.00 19.88
N ASP A 26 10.79 2.73 19.84
CA ASP A 26 12.20 2.35 19.96
C ASP A 26 12.89 1.91 18.65
N CYS A 27 12.16 1.86 17.53
CA CYS A 27 12.70 1.56 16.20
C CYS A 27 12.81 2.83 15.36
N GLY A 28 13.86 3.00 14.54
CA GLY A 28 13.96 4.21 13.71
C GLY A 28 15.37 4.64 13.31
N PRO A 29 15.47 5.67 12.46
CA PRO A 29 16.74 6.17 11.90
C PRO A 29 17.74 6.68 12.96
N ASP A 30 17.26 7.00 14.17
CA ASP A 30 18.09 7.45 15.28
C ASP A 30 18.77 6.29 16.05
N ARG A 31 18.54 5.05 15.62
CA ARG A 31 19.06 3.83 16.27
C ARG A 31 20.26 3.26 15.51
N PRO A 32 21.10 2.45 16.18
CA PRO A 32 22.20 1.75 15.50
C PRO A 32 21.68 0.64 14.56
N PRO A 33 22.53 0.10 13.67
CA PRO A 33 22.16 -0.92 12.69
C PRO A 33 21.57 -2.19 13.31
N CYS A 34 20.68 -2.84 12.57
CA CYS A 34 20.01 -4.06 13.02
C CYS A 34 20.92 -5.30 12.99
N ASP A 35 22.04 -5.24 12.26
CA ASP A 35 22.98 -6.32 12.04
C ASP A 35 24.17 -6.33 13.04
N GLU A 36 24.21 -5.38 13.98
CA GLU A 36 25.21 -5.33 15.05
C GLU A 36 24.57 -5.17 16.44
N PRO A 37 25.11 -5.82 17.49
CA PRO A 37 24.58 -5.69 18.84
C PRO A 37 24.96 -4.33 19.46
N HIS A 38 24.06 -3.76 20.26
CA HIS A 38 24.26 -2.46 20.91
C HIS A 38 23.47 -2.30 22.22
N ASP A 39 23.89 -1.36 23.07
CA ASP A 39 23.41 -1.21 24.47
C ASP A 39 21.99 -0.63 24.63
N GLY A 40 21.36 -0.14 23.55
CA GLY A 40 19.99 0.39 23.55
C GLY A 40 18.93 -0.56 22.95
N PRO A 41 17.64 -0.33 23.17
CA PRO A 41 16.56 -1.08 22.53
C PRO A 41 16.31 -0.62 21.08
N GLY A 42 15.83 -1.54 20.25
CA GLY A 42 15.42 -1.34 18.86
C GLY A 42 16.56 -0.91 17.92
N CYS A 43 16.35 -1.00 16.61
CA CYS A 43 17.40 -0.77 15.62
C CYS A 43 16.96 0.15 14.47
N LEU A 44 17.93 0.47 13.60
CA LEU A 44 17.85 1.47 12.53
C LEU A 44 16.68 1.25 11.58
N GLN A 45 16.48 0.00 11.16
CA GLN A 45 15.50 -0.38 10.14
C GLN A 45 14.18 -0.72 10.81
N PRO A 46 13.15 0.13 10.73
CA PRO A 46 12.01 0.00 11.62
C PRO A 46 11.20 -1.28 11.40
N GLN A 47 11.09 -1.75 10.16
CA GLN A 47 10.33 -2.98 9.90
C GLN A 47 11.08 -4.22 10.34
N CYS A 48 12.40 -4.23 10.15
CA CYS A 48 13.23 -5.32 10.66
C CYS A 48 13.13 -5.36 12.19
N CYS A 49 13.27 -4.20 12.82
CA CYS A 49 13.08 -4.00 14.24
C CYS A 49 11.74 -4.56 14.71
N GLU A 50 10.61 -4.18 14.09
CA GLU A 50 9.28 -4.66 14.47
C GLU A 50 9.08 -6.16 14.33
N LEU A 51 9.64 -6.78 13.29
CA LEU A 51 9.58 -8.23 13.12
C LEU A 51 10.29 -8.93 14.28
N VAL A 52 11.46 -8.44 14.66
CA VAL A 52 12.21 -8.94 15.82
C VAL A 52 11.44 -8.65 17.11
N CYS A 53 10.92 -7.43 17.31
CA CYS A 53 10.13 -7.06 18.51
C CYS A 53 8.92 -7.98 18.74
N LYS A 54 8.27 -8.44 17.66
CA LYS A 54 7.12 -9.35 17.74
C LYS A 54 7.51 -10.74 18.22
N ILE A 55 8.75 -11.17 17.96
CA ILE A 55 9.28 -12.46 18.42
C ILE A 55 9.85 -12.31 19.82
N ASP A 56 10.67 -11.30 20.05
CA ASP A 56 11.31 -11.01 21.32
C ASP A 56 11.18 -9.54 21.72
N VAL A 57 10.26 -9.28 22.66
CA VAL A 57 10.03 -7.95 23.21
C VAL A 57 11.25 -7.39 23.95
N PHE A 58 12.19 -8.23 24.39
CA PHE A 58 13.42 -7.81 25.05
C PHE A 58 14.29 -6.93 24.15
N CYS A 59 14.30 -7.22 22.85
CA CYS A 59 15.03 -6.46 21.83
C CYS A 59 14.57 -4.99 21.75
N CYS A 60 13.33 -4.72 22.15
CA CYS A 60 12.69 -3.42 21.96
C CYS A 60 12.33 -2.72 23.28
N GLU A 61 12.55 -3.38 24.42
CA GLU A 61 12.36 -2.78 25.75
C GLU A 61 13.65 -2.68 26.57
N VAL A 62 14.69 -3.45 26.24
CA VAL A 62 15.89 -3.54 27.06
C VAL A 62 17.18 -3.29 26.27
N VAL A 63 17.49 -4.14 25.30
CA VAL A 63 18.78 -4.11 24.58
C VAL A 63 18.69 -4.89 23.29
N TRP A 64 19.34 -4.40 22.24
CA TRP A 64 19.53 -5.12 20.99
C TRP A 64 20.81 -5.96 21.06
N ASP A 65 20.71 -7.20 21.53
CA ASP A 65 21.87 -8.08 21.70
C ASP A 65 22.09 -9.04 20.51
N GLU A 66 23.08 -9.95 20.64
CA GLU A 66 23.40 -10.95 19.62
C GLU A 66 22.21 -11.82 19.21
N THR A 67 21.25 -12.06 20.11
CA THR A 67 20.03 -12.83 19.80
C THR A 67 19.10 -12.02 18.91
N CYS A 68 19.01 -10.70 19.13
CA CYS A 68 18.24 -9.79 18.27
C CYS A 68 18.84 -9.71 16.86
N VAL A 69 20.17 -9.67 16.76
CA VAL A 69 20.90 -9.68 15.47
C VAL A 69 20.70 -11.00 14.72
N GLU A 70 20.78 -12.14 15.41
CA GLU A 70 20.53 -13.45 14.79
C GLU A 70 19.09 -13.54 14.25
N GLN A 71 18.10 -13.09 15.03
CA GLN A 71 16.71 -13.00 14.57
C GLN A 71 16.55 -12.05 13.39
N ALA A 72 17.18 -10.88 13.41
CA ALA A 72 17.14 -9.93 12.31
C ALA A 72 17.67 -10.56 11.00
N GLY A 73 18.80 -11.28 11.06
CA GLY A 73 19.36 -11.98 9.91
C GLY A 73 18.44 -13.05 9.31
N GLU A 74 17.59 -13.68 10.12
CA GLU A 74 16.62 -14.68 9.66
C GLU A 74 15.31 -14.07 9.16
N LEU A 75 14.82 -13.01 9.82
CA LEU A 75 13.49 -12.45 9.59
C LEU A 75 13.46 -11.34 8.53
N CYS A 76 14.52 -10.55 8.44
CA CYS A 76 14.48 -9.28 7.73
C CYS A 76 14.82 -9.41 6.25
N GLY A 77 15.58 -10.43 5.84
CA GLY A 77 15.83 -10.76 4.43
C GLY A 77 16.33 -9.56 3.61
N ASP A 78 15.46 -9.02 2.75
CA ASP A 78 15.75 -7.92 1.82
C ASP A 78 15.52 -6.50 2.40
N VAL A 79 15.39 -6.32 3.72
CA VAL A 79 15.26 -4.99 4.33
C VAL A 79 16.65 -4.37 4.49
N TYR A 80 16.94 -3.32 3.70
CA TYR A 80 18.23 -2.62 3.70
C TYR A 80 18.09 -1.11 3.95
N CYS A 81 16.92 -0.52 3.70
CA CYS A 81 16.68 0.89 3.96
C CYS A 81 15.97 1.11 5.32
N PRO A 82 16.28 2.20 6.05
CA PRO A 82 17.41 3.09 5.83
C PRO A 82 18.75 2.44 6.23
N ASP A 83 19.85 2.97 5.70
CA ASP A 83 21.23 2.66 6.11
C ASP A 83 22.00 3.98 6.34
N PHE A 84 23.15 3.96 6.99
CA PHE A 84 23.94 5.17 7.24
C PHE A 84 24.40 5.82 5.94
N GLY A 85 24.43 7.16 5.92
CA GLY A 85 24.87 7.95 4.77
C GLY A 85 23.77 8.83 4.19
N GLY A 86 24.12 10.01 3.69
CA GLY A 86 23.15 10.90 3.04
C GLY A 86 22.88 10.45 1.60
N CYS A 87 21.62 10.43 1.16
CA CYS A 87 21.27 9.94 -0.18
C CYS A 87 21.90 10.75 -1.33
N LEU A 88 22.27 12.01 -1.06
CA LEU A 88 22.91 12.91 -2.02
C LEU A 88 24.45 12.94 -1.88
N GLU A 89 25.04 11.98 -1.16
CA GLU A 89 26.48 11.87 -0.94
C GLU A 89 26.95 10.43 -1.22
N ILE A 90 28.19 10.26 -1.68
CA ILE A 90 28.77 8.92 -1.91
C ILE A 90 29.21 8.33 -0.57
N HIS A 91 28.89 7.05 -0.31
CA HIS A 91 29.29 6.33 0.90
C HIS A 91 29.42 4.81 0.68
N ASP A 92 29.99 4.11 1.67
CA ASP A 92 30.39 2.70 1.55
C ASP A 92 29.27 1.70 1.90
N THR A 93 28.13 2.18 2.40
CA THR A 93 26.94 1.42 2.79
C THR A 93 25.98 1.20 1.62
N GLY A 94 25.08 0.22 1.79
CA GLY A 94 24.03 -0.11 0.83
C GLY A 94 22.71 0.47 1.29
N GLY A 95 22.32 1.60 0.70
CA GLY A 95 21.18 2.39 1.13
C GLY A 95 21.61 3.67 1.82
N CYS A 96 20.66 4.58 2.08
CA CYS A 96 20.91 5.87 2.71
C CYS A 96 19.87 6.17 3.81
N LEU A 97 20.09 7.24 4.57
CA LEU A 97 19.35 7.56 5.79
C LEU A 97 17.90 7.98 5.56
N ASP A 98 17.63 8.64 4.43
CA ASP A 98 16.26 8.91 4.02
C ASP A 98 15.70 7.63 3.43
N GLU A 99 14.90 6.91 4.21
CA GLU A 99 14.37 5.62 3.80
C GLU A 99 13.51 5.70 2.55
N THR A 100 12.70 6.75 2.40
CA THR A 100 11.86 6.94 1.22
C THR A 100 12.73 7.10 -0.02
N CYS A 101 13.74 7.97 0.04
CA CYS A 101 14.69 8.12 -1.05
C CYS A 101 15.49 6.84 -1.30
N CYS A 102 15.95 6.17 -0.23
CA CYS A 102 16.68 4.91 -0.29
C CYS A 102 15.89 3.86 -1.05
N GLU A 103 14.64 3.62 -0.67
CA GLU A 103 13.78 2.62 -1.32
C GLU A 103 13.43 3.01 -2.75
N LEU A 104 13.32 4.30 -3.08
CA LEU A 104 13.11 4.77 -4.46
C LEU A 104 14.30 4.51 -5.37
N VAL A 105 15.49 4.94 -4.95
CA VAL A 105 16.71 4.70 -5.71
C VAL A 105 16.89 3.20 -5.86
N ARG A 106 16.74 2.44 -4.76
CA ARG A 106 16.86 0.99 -4.76
C ARG A 106 15.82 0.31 -5.67
N MET A 107 14.60 0.82 -5.73
CA MET A 107 13.54 0.31 -6.59
C MET A 107 13.93 0.38 -8.07
N HIS A 108 14.62 1.44 -8.48
CA HIS A 108 15.11 1.60 -9.85
C HIS A 108 16.45 0.89 -10.07
N ASP A 109 17.38 1.02 -9.15
CA ASP A 109 18.66 0.31 -9.12
C ASP A 109 18.83 -0.51 -7.83
N PRO A 110 18.50 -1.81 -7.88
CA PRO A 110 18.72 -2.74 -6.77
C PRO A 110 20.14 -2.71 -6.19
N PHE A 111 21.16 -2.38 -6.99
CA PHE A 111 22.55 -2.34 -6.54
C PHE A 111 22.75 -1.31 -5.44
N CYS A 112 22.04 -0.19 -5.47
CA CYS A 112 22.14 0.87 -4.46
C CYS A 112 21.67 0.45 -3.06
N GLY A 113 21.02 -0.71 -2.90
CA GLY A 113 20.61 -1.25 -1.58
C GLY A 113 21.45 -2.39 -1.05
N TYR A 114 22.52 -2.80 -1.73
CA TYR A 114 23.45 -3.83 -1.20
C TYR A 114 24.91 -3.63 -1.63
N GLY A 115 25.15 -2.85 -2.68
CA GLY A 115 26.46 -2.35 -3.07
C GLY A 115 26.80 -1.05 -2.33
N THR A 116 27.92 -0.44 -2.70
CA THR A 116 28.28 0.89 -2.21
C THR A 116 27.41 1.94 -2.88
N TRP A 117 26.86 2.89 -2.11
CA TRP A 117 26.15 4.04 -2.64
C TRP A 117 27.09 4.98 -3.40
N ASP A 118 27.17 4.80 -4.72
CA ASP A 118 28.16 5.43 -5.58
C ASP A 118 27.61 6.66 -6.33
N GLU A 119 28.37 7.17 -7.31
CA GLU A 119 27.98 8.34 -8.11
C GLU A 119 26.69 8.12 -8.92
N ILE A 120 26.33 6.87 -9.23
CA ILE A 120 25.08 6.53 -9.92
C ILE A 120 23.93 6.62 -8.93
N CYS A 121 24.07 6.02 -7.74
CA CYS A 121 23.05 6.09 -6.69
C CYS A 121 22.76 7.54 -6.29
N VAL A 122 23.78 8.38 -6.17
CA VAL A 122 23.61 9.82 -5.89
C VAL A 122 22.91 10.55 -7.05
N ALA A 123 23.28 10.29 -8.30
CA ALA A 123 22.63 10.91 -9.45
C ALA A 123 21.15 10.50 -9.59
N GLU A 124 20.83 9.25 -9.28
CA GLU A 124 19.46 8.78 -9.19
C GLU A 124 18.72 9.43 -8.03
N ALA A 125 19.33 9.53 -6.85
CA ALA A 125 18.76 10.24 -5.71
C ALA A 125 18.50 11.73 -6.03
N GLU A 126 19.39 12.40 -6.77
CA GLU A 126 19.15 13.77 -7.25
C GLU A 126 17.95 13.84 -8.20
N SER A 127 17.77 12.84 -9.06
CA SER A 127 16.66 12.79 -10.01
C SER A 127 15.32 12.49 -9.35
N TRP A 128 15.32 11.61 -8.35
CA TRP A 128 14.10 11.05 -7.78
C TRP A 128 13.73 11.67 -6.44
N CYS A 129 14.71 12.14 -5.66
CA CYS A 129 14.51 12.58 -4.28
C CYS A 129 14.75 14.09 -4.08
N ALA A 130 15.57 14.75 -4.91
CA ALA A 130 15.85 16.18 -4.73
C ALA A 130 14.74 17.10 -5.28
N GLY A 131 13.72 16.54 -5.92
CA GLY A 131 12.54 17.26 -6.39
C GLY A 131 11.26 16.74 -5.75
N THR A 132 10.30 17.64 -5.52
CA THR A 132 8.92 17.24 -5.21
C THR A 132 8.20 16.96 -6.52
N VAL A 133 7.68 15.76 -6.66
CA VAL A 133 6.78 15.36 -7.74
C VAL A 133 5.36 15.69 -7.28
N GLU A 134 4.81 16.78 -7.81
CA GLU A 134 3.43 17.21 -7.52
C GLU A 134 2.49 16.90 -8.68
N CYS A 135 1.46 16.11 -8.39
CA CYS A 135 0.38 15.78 -9.31
C CYS A 135 -0.93 15.67 -8.53
N PRO A 136 -1.41 16.78 -7.96
CA PRO A 136 -2.53 16.75 -7.02
C PRO A 136 -3.77 16.15 -7.67
N ILE A 137 -4.28 15.07 -7.08
CA ILE A 137 -5.50 14.42 -7.56
C ILE A 137 -6.69 15.28 -7.13
N VAL A 138 -7.58 15.56 -8.09
CA VAL A 138 -8.86 16.24 -7.80
C VAL A 138 -9.95 15.17 -7.75
N PRO A 139 -10.41 14.76 -6.55
CA PRO A 139 -11.41 13.70 -6.45
C PRO A 139 -12.74 14.14 -7.07
N PRO A 140 -13.46 13.23 -7.74
CA PRO A 140 -14.79 13.53 -8.24
C PRO A 140 -15.77 13.77 -7.08
N PRO A 141 -16.88 14.52 -7.28
CA PRO A 141 -17.78 14.90 -6.19
C PRO A 141 -18.46 13.74 -5.44
N ASN A 142 -18.51 12.56 -6.04
CA ASN A 142 -19.04 11.33 -5.44
C ASN A 142 -17.97 10.48 -4.74
N ALA A 143 -16.69 10.86 -4.80
CA ALA A 143 -15.65 10.15 -4.08
C ALA A 143 -15.89 10.25 -2.58
N ARG A 144 -15.78 9.10 -1.92
CA ARG A 144 -15.84 8.98 -0.48
C ARG A 144 -14.44 9.13 0.09
N GLU A 145 -14.29 10.03 1.04
CA GLU A 145 -13.08 10.10 1.87
C GLU A 145 -12.93 8.78 2.62
N GLU A 146 -11.73 8.19 2.56
CA GLU A 146 -11.37 7.02 3.34
C GLU A 146 -11.60 7.24 4.84
N GLY A 147 -11.36 8.47 5.31
CA GLY A 147 -11.58 8.86 6.71
C GLY A 147 -10.43 8.48 7.64
N GLU A 148 -9.26 8.23 7.05
CA GLU A 148 -7.96 7.94 7.64
C GLU A 148 -7.19 9.26 7.87
N PRO A 149 -6.99 9.74 9.11
CA PRO A 149 -6.08 10.85 9.39
C PRO A 149 -4.63 10.47 9.15
N CYS A 150 -3.75 11.44 8.83
CA CYS A 150 -2.37 11.16 8.39
C CYS A 150 -1.52 10.25 9.31
N LEU A 151 -1.81 10.24 10.62
CA LEU A 151 -1.01 9.54 11.64
C LEU A 151 -1.74 8.34 12.25
N GLU A 152 -2.88 7.98 11.68
CA GLU A 152 -3.64 6.80 12.09
C GLU A 152 -3.55 5.76 10.96
N ARG A 153 -3.93 4.52 11.27
CA ARG A 153 -3.90 3.40 10.33
C ARG A 153 -5.09 2.47 10.56
N LEU A 154 -6.26 2.88 10.11
CA LEU A 154 -7.56 2.39 10.55
C LEU A 154 -8.02 1.13 9.82
N ASN A 155 -7.45 0.80 8.65
CA ASN A 155 -7.80 -0.37 7.83
C ASN A 155 -6.57 -1.18 7.34
N ASP A 156 -5.56 -1.31 8.19
CA ASP A 156 -4.29 -2.02 7.97
C ASP A 156 -4.33 -3.55 7.69
N GLY A 157 -5.52 -4.13 7.53
CA GLY A 157 -5.70 -5.56 7.39
C GLY A 157 -5.23 -6.33 8.63
N CYS A 158 -4.11 -7.02 8.49
CA CYS A 158 -3.50 -7.81 9.56
C CYS A 158 -2.37 -7.07 10.31
N GLY A 159 -2.16 -5.79 10.02
CA GLY A 159 -1.28 -4.92 10.80
C GLY A 159 -1.71 -4.80 12.27
N GLY A 160 -0.80 -4.33 13.13
CA GLY A 160 -1.13 -4.01 14.53
C GLY A 160 -1.49 -5.21 15.44
N GLY A 161 -1.26 -6.45 15.02
CA GLY A 161 -1.57 -7.65 15.83
C GLY A 161 -3.04 -8.08 15.76
N ALA A 162 -3.76 -7.70 14.70
CA ALA A 162 -5.14 -8.06 14.48
C ALA A 162 -5.33 -9.59 14.28
N ILE A 163 -6.38 -10.15 14.90
CA ILE A 163 -6.78 -11.56 14.75
C ILE A 163 -7.68 -11.74 13.52
N GLU A 164 -8.50 -10.72 13.23
CA GLU A 164 -9.36 -10.66 12.05
C GLU A 164 -8.84 -9.58 11.10
N ILE A 165 -9.12 -9.72 9.80
CA ILE A 165 -8.74 -8.71 8.81
C ILE A 165 -9.53 -7.43 9.09
N ASN A 166 -8.81 -6.38 9.46
CA ASN A 166 -9.34 -5.04 9.60
C ASN A 166 -9.36 -4.33 8.24
N ALA A 167 -10.51 -4.32 7.57
CA ALA A 167 -10.66 -3.73 6.26
C ALA A 167 -11.95 -2.92 6.15
N SER A 168 -11.86 -1.79 5.45
CA SER A 168 -13.02 -1.01 5.01
C SER A 168 -13.77 -1.77 3.92
N SER A 169 -15.08 -1.58 3.78
CA SER A 169 -15.81 -2.16 2.64
C SER A 169 -15.74 -1.21 1.44
N ILE A 170 -15.61 -1.76 0.24
CA ILE A 170 -15.80 -1.05 -1.03
C ILE A 170 -16.91 -1.73 -1.83
N ALA A 171 -17.77 -0.96 -2.47
CA ALA A 171 -18.84 -1.45 -3.33
C ALA A 171 -18.60 -1.06 -4.79
N CYS A 172 -19.30 -1.74 -5.68
CA CYS A 172 -19.31 -1.43 -7.10
C CYS A 172 -19.84 -0.01 -7.36
N GLY A 173 -19.13 0.77 -8.16
CA GLY A 173 -19.41 2.19 -8.43
C GLY A 173 -18.83 3.14 -7.39
N ASP A 174 -18.16 2.64 -6.35
CA ASP A 174 -17.49 3.50 -5.37
C ASP A 174 -16.20 4.08 -5.96
N ALA A 175 -15.96 5.35 -5.63
CA ALA A 175 -14.67 5.99 -5.71
C ALA A 175 -14.23 6.34 -4.28
N ILE A 176 -13.01 5.98 -3.91
CA ILE A 176 -12.41 6.25 -2.61
C ILE A 176 -11.23 7.19 -2.83
N TYR A 177 -11.28 8.34 -2.18
CA TYR A 177 -10.14 9.23 -2.07
C TYR A 177 -9.48 8.98 -0.72
N GLY A 178 -8.27 8.46 -0.76
CA GLY A 178 -7.53 8.03 0.43
C GLY A 178 -6.11 8.55 0.42
N LYS A 179 -5.38 8.25 1.48
CA LYS A 179 -3.96 8.60 1.61
C LYS A 179 -3.23 7.54 2.40
N THR A 180 -2.02 7.19 1.99
CA THR A 180 -1.17 6.26 2.74
C THR A 180 -0.06 7.03 3.42
N THR A 181 -0.10 7.16 4.75
CA THR A 181 0.82 8.02 5.50
C THR A 181 1.16 7.42 6.86
N THR A 182 2.42 7.48 7.29
CA THR A 182 2.78 7.06 8.65
C THR A 182 4.14 7.63 9.10
N LYS A 183 4.41 7.55 10.41
CA LYS A 183 5.77 7.63 10.96
C LYS A 183 6.40 6.23 11.11
N VAL A 184 5.62 5.28 11.62
CA VAL A 184 5.86 3.82 11.70
C VAL A 184 4.72 3.21 12.52
N PRO A 185 4.24 1.98 12.24
CA PRO A 185 4.52 1.12 11.09
C PRO A 185 3.74 1.55 9.83
N ARG A 186 4.00 0.88 8.70
CA ARG A 186 3.46 1.18 7.37
C ARG A 186 1.93 1.29 7.25
N ASP A 187 1.41 2.42 6.84
CA ASP A 187 0.00 2.56 6.48
C ASP A 187 -0.34 1.78 5.19
N VAL A 188 -1.33 0.89 5.28
CA VAL A 188 -1.81 0.06 4.16
C VAL A 188 -3.31 -0.05 4.18
N ASP A 189 -3.94 0.26 3.06
CA ASP A 189 -5.39 0.42 3.03
C ASP A 189 -6.05 -0.84 2.49
N TRP A 190 -6.69 -1.60 3.37
CA TRP A 190 -7.41 -2.81 2.99
C TRP A 190 -8.88 -2.51 2.74
N PHE A 191 -9.34 -2.95 1.58
CA PHE A 191 -10.73 -2.88 1.15
C PHE A 191 -11.29 -4.28 0.90
N ARG A 192 -12.30 -4.67 1.68
CA ARG A 192 -13.08 -5.90 1.43
C ARG A 192 -13.87 -5.73 0.14
N LEU A 193 -13.57 -6.57 -0.84
CA LEU A 193 -14.24 -6.59 -2.13
C LEU A 193 -15.65 -7.19 -2.02
N PRO A 194 -16.61 -6.75 -2.84
CA PRO A 194 -17.95 -7.33 -2.87
C PRO A 194 -17.92 -8.77 -3.41
N GLU A 195 -18.91 -9.59 -3.06
CA GLU A 195 -19.07 -10.93 -3.65
C GLU A 195 -19.26 -10.81 -5.17
N THR A 196 -18.32 -11.36 -5.94
CA THR A 196 -18.34 -11.37 -7.41
C THR A 196 -19.31 -12.44 -7.91
N ARG A 197 -20.62 -12.18 -7.86
CA ARG A 197 -21.62 -13.10 -8.44
C ARG A 197 -21.88 -12.89 -9.93
N ASP A 198 -21.54 -11.72 -10.48
CA ASP A 198 -22.07 -11.25 -11.77
C ASP A 198 -21.03 -10.85 -12.84
N GLY A 199 -19.72 -10.92 -12.60
CA GLY A 199 -18.69 -10.63 -13.61
C GLY A 199 -17.32 -10.20 -13.06
N PRO A 200 -16.35 -9.85 -13.93
CA PRO A 200 -15.04 -9.35 -13.50
C PRO A 200 -15.17 -7.98 -12.82
N LEU A 201 -14.24 -7.72 -11.89
CA LEU A 201 -14.04 -6.41 -11.28
C LEU A 201 -13.10 -5.59 -12.14
N VAL A 202 -13.37 -4.29 -12.27
CA VAL A 202 -12.46 -3.32 -12.87
C VAL A 202 -12.02 -2.37 -11.77
N ILE A 203 -10.74 -2.42 -11.44
CA ILE A 203 -10.11 -1.63 -10.39
C ILE A 203 -9.26 -0.58 -11.08
N ARG A 204 -9.48 0.69 -10.78
CA ARG A 204 -8.64 1.78 -11.26
C ARG A 204 -7.97 2.45 -10.08
N LEU A 205 -6.69 2.76 -10.22
CA LEU A 205 -5.94 3.50 -9.24
C LEU A 205 -5.20 4.64 -9.93
N GLU A 206 -5.46 5.86 -9.50
CA GLU A 206 -4.62 7.04 -9.74
C GLU A 206 -3.89 7.37 -8.44
N THR A 207 -2.60 7.71 -8.50
CA THR A 207 -1.77 7.89 -7.30
C THR A 207 -0.77 9.03 -7.44
N GLU A 208 -0.55 9.76 -6.35
CA GLU A 208 0.48 10.81 -6.27
C GLU A 208 1.89 10.26 -5.97
N PHE A 209 1.98 8.99 -5.58
CA PHE A 209 3.17 8.30 -5.12
C PHE A 209 3.30 6.94 -5.80
N PRO A 210 4.48 6.28 -5.81
CA PRO A 210 4.59 4.91 -6.31
C PRO A 210 3.71 3.99 -5.46
N ALA A 211 2.68 3.41 -6.05
CA ALA A 211 1.71 2.58 -5.34
C ALA A 211 1.71 1.15 -5.85
N ARG A 212 1.12 0.25 -5.07
CA ARG A 212 0.79 -1.10 -5.49
C ARG A 212 -0.62 -1.43 -5.10
N MET A 213 -1.33 -2.06 -6.02
CA MET A 213 -2.56 -2.79 -5.75
C MET A 213 -2.24 -4.27 -5.53
N LEU A 214 -2.76 -4.86 -4.48
CA LEU A 214 -2.66 -6.31 -4.22
C LEU A 214 -4.06 -6.90 -4.09
N ILE A 215 -4.24 -8.10 -4.63
CA ILE A 215 -5.42 -8.92 -4.30
C ILE A 215 -5.00 -10.00 -3.33
N VAL A 216 -5.63 -10.00 -2.15
CA VAL A 216 -5.26 -10.82 -1.02
C VAL A 216 -6.44 -11.67 -0.55
N THR A 217 -6.17 -12.91 -0.15
CA THR A 217 -7.14 -13.80 0.48
C THR A 217 -6.50 -14.54 1.67
N GLY A 218 -7.33 -15.13 2.53
CA GLY A 218 -6.90 -15.83 3.75
C GLY A 218 -7.31 -15.12 5.03
N SER A 219 -6.58 -15.38 6.11
CA SER A 219 -6.83 -14.80 7.45
C SER A 219 -5.53 -14.35 8.11
N CYS A 220 -5.61 -13.49 9.13
CA CYS A 220 -4.44 -13.03 9.87
C CYS A 220 -3.74 -14.14 10.68
N GLU A 221 -4.43 -15.23 11.01
CA GLU A 221 -3.82 -16.44 11.58
C GLU A 221 -3.05 -17.27 10.54
N GLY A 222 -3.26 -16.98 9.26
CA GLY A 222 -2.53 -17.54 8.14
C GLY A 222 -3.11 -18.83 7.54
N PRO A 223 -2.77 -19.11 6.26
CA PRO A 223 -1.91 -18.28 5.42
C PRO A 223 -2.67 -17.13 4.75
N ILE A 224 -2.06 -15.95 4.74
CA ILE A 224 -2.41 -14.87 3.81
C ILE A 224 -1.74 -15.17 2.48
N SER A 225 -2.51 -15.12 1.39
CA SER A 225 -2.02 -15.34 0.03
C SER A 225 -2.25 -14.09 -0.82
N VAL A 226 -1.17 -13.59 -1.44
CA VAL A 226 -1.24 -12.54 -2.46
C VAL A 226 -1.44 -13.23 -3.81
N LEU A 227 -2.61 -13.05 -4.41
CA LEU A 227 -2.99 -13.69 -5.67
C LEU A 227 -2.41 -12.97 -6.88
N ASP A 228 -2.40 -11.64 -6.83
CA ASP A 228 -1.84 -10.80 -7.87
C ASP A 228 -1.41 -9.45 -7.28
N ARG A 229 -0.52 -8.77 -7.99
CA ARG A 229 0.11 -7.50 -7.60
C ARG A 229 0.28 -6.62 -8.83
N ARG A 230 -0.06 -5.34 -8.72
CA ARG A 230 0.10 -4.36 -9.79
C ARG A 230 0.79 -3.11 -9.25
N PRO A 231 2.00 -2.77 -9.72
CA PRO A 231 2.62 -1.48 -9.43
C PRO A 231 1.97 -0.37 -10.26
N VAL A 232 1.88 0.82 -9.69
CA VAL A 232 1.45 2.05 -10.38
C VAL A 232 2.51 3.11 -10.11
N ASP A 233 3.05 3.68 -11.18
CA ASP A 233 4.06 4.72 -11.09
C ASP A 233 3.50 5.98 -10.41
N PRO A 234 4.33 6.79 -9.73
CA PRO A 234 3.90 8.06 -9.15
C PRO A 234 3.34 8.98 -10.24
N CYS A 235 2.26 9.69 -9.94
CA CYS A 235 1.51 10.52 -10.89
C CYS A 235 0.97 9.73 -12.09
N GLY A 236 0.86 8.41 -11.94
CA GLY A 236 0.30 7.51 -12.92
C GLY A 236 -1.13 7.12 -12.56
N ASN A 237 -1.76 6.46 -13.52
CA ASN A 237 -2.95 5.68 -13.31
C ASN A 237 -2.79 4.31 -13.97
N ASP A 238 -3.45 3.30 -13.42
CA ASP A 238 -3.55 1.98 -14.03
C ASP A 238 -4.97 1.42 -13.87
N GLU A 239 -5.35 0.56 -14.81
CA GLU A 239 -6.62 -0.15 -14.81
C GLU A 239 -6.37 -1.66 -14.79
N TRP A 240 -7.04 -2.34 -13.87
CA TRP A 240 -6.88 -3.75 -13.64
C TRP A 240 -8.22 -4.47 -13.65
N VAL A 241 -8.38 -5.35 -14.64
CA VAL A 241 -9.53 -6.27 -14.74
C VAL A 241 -9.21 -7.59 -14.06
N VAL A 242 -10.00 -7.97 -13.07
CA VAL A 242 -9.80 -9.18 -12.26
C VAL A 242 -11.04 -10.05 -12.26
N ASP A 243 -10.87 -11.33 -12.62
CA ASP A 243 -11.91 -12.35 -12.47
C ASP A 243 -11.58 -13.20 -11.24
N LEU A 244 -12.41 -13.06 -10.20
CA LEU A 244 -12.22 -13.73 -8.91
C LEU A 244 -13.29 -14.80 -8.71
N PRO A 245 -12.91 -16.07 -8.42
CA PRO A 245 -13.88 -17.12 -8.11
C PRO A 245 -14.58 -16.83 -6.78
N GLU A 246 -15.69 -17.50 -6.48
CA GLU A 246 -16.40 -17.33 -5.21
C GLU A 246 -15.47 -17.46 -4.00
N GLY A 247 -15.44 -16.43 -3.16
CA GLY A 247 -14.55 -16.35 -2.01
C GLY A 247 -14.53 -14.96 -1.38
N GLU A 248 -13.76 -14.81 -0.30
CA GLU A 248 -13.49 -13.52 0.33
C GLU A 248 -12.12 -13.00 -0.13
N TYR A 249 -12.11 -11.78 -0.65
CA TYR A 249 -10.92 -11.11 -1.15
C TYR A 249 -10.85 -9.69 -0.64
N HIS A 250 -9.63 -9.22 -0.50
CA HIS A 250 -9.33 -7.86 -0.12
C HIS A 250 -8.43 -7.24 -1.18
N LEU A 251 -8.77 -6.03 -1.62
CA LEU A 251 -7.88 -5.16 -2.36
C LEU A 251 -7.04 -4.38 -1.34
N VAL A 252 -5.74 -4.33 -1.56
CA VAL A 252 -4.82 -3.54 -0.73
C VAL A 252 -4.19 -2.47 -1.58
N VAL A 253 -4.29 -1.22 -1.14
CA VAL A 253 -3.51 -0.09 -1.68
C VAL A 253 -2.35 0.16 -0.73
N GLU A 254 -1.14 0.23 -1.27
CA GLU A 254 0.05 0.41 -0.46
C GLU A 254 1.13 1.18 -1.24
N ALA A 255 1.96 1.99 -0.57
CA ALA A 255 3.09 2.65 -1.22
C ALA A 255 4.17 1.62 -1.63
N GLY A 256 4.58 1.53 -2.88
CA GLY A 256 5.48 0.47 -3.37
C GLY A 256 5.64 0.48 -4.89
N ALA A 257 6.46 -0.42 -5.43
CA ALA A 257 6.51 -0.71 -6.86
C ALA A 257 6.75 -2.19 -7.15
N ASP A 258 7.17 -2.54 -8.37
CA ASP A 258 7.21 -3.94 -8.78
C ASP A 258 8.11 -4.77 -7.87
N GLY A 259 7.52 -5.82 -7.28
CA GLY A 259 8.20 -6.71 -6.35
C GLY A 259 8.62 -6.10 -5.00
N ARG A 260 8.39 -4.80 -4.73
CA ARG A 260 8.90 -4.13 -3.51
C ARG A 260 7.89 -3.18 -2.89
N SER A 261 7.72 -3.29 -1.59
CA SER A 261 6.85 -2.42 -0.80
C SER A 261 7.68 -1.26 -0.25
N LEU A 262 7.20 -0.02 -0.32
CA LEU A 262 7.74 1.09 0.47
C LEU A 262 7.23 0.93 1.89
N ARG A 263 8.02 0.26 2.70
CA ARG A 263 7.54 -0.29 3.96
C ARG A 263 7.57 0.68 5.14
N SER A 264 8.15 1.87 5.00
CA SER A 264 7.95 2.96 5.97
C SER A 264 6.88 3.96 5.55
N GLY A 265 6.14 3.63 4.49
CA GLY A 265 5.06 4.48 4.00
C GLY A 265 5.58 5.84 3.53
N LEU A 266 4.69 6.83 3.57
CA LEU A 266 5.00 8.20 3.20
C LEU A 266 4.89 9.11 4.42
N PRO A 267 5.80 10.09 4.57
CA PRO A 267 5.78 11.00 5.70
C PRO A 267 4.51 11.86 5.65
N CYS A 268 3.86 11.98 6.82
CA CYS A 268 2.68 12.82 6.99
C CYS A 268 2.98 14.29 6.70
N ASP A 269 2.02 15.00 6.14
CA ASP A 269 2.08 16.45 5.93
C ASP A 269 1.43 17.27 7.05
N GLU A 270 0.90 16.59 8.05
CA GLU A 270 0.31 17.18 9.25
C GLU A 270 1.29 17.10 10.43
N ILE A 271 1.31 18.16 11.26
CA ILE A 271 2.07 18.14 12.52
C ILE A 271 1.42 17.13 13.46
N ASP A 272 2.23 16.21 13.98
CA ASP A 272 1.78 15.23 14.96
C ASP A 272 1.29 15.90 16.26
N PRO A 273 -0.02 15.82 16.57
CA PRO A 273 -0.55 16.48 17.75
C PRO A 273 -0.12 15.79 19.05
N LYS A 274 0.31 14.52 19.00
CA LYS A 274 0.75 13.75 20.18
C LYS A 274 2.24 13.98 20.44
N ASN A 275 3.03 14.18 19.39
CA ASN A 275 4.47 14.44 19.46
C ASN A 275 4.88 15.57 18.49
N PRO A 276 4.53 16.83 18.79
CA PRO A 276 4.93 17.96 17.97
C PRO A 276 6.47 18.14 18.05
N PRO A 277 7.13 18.55 16.96
CA PRO A 277 8.56 18.86 17.01
C PRO A 277 8.85 19.95 18.06
N ASP A 278 10.02 19.86 18.70
CA ASP A 278 10.44 20.79 19.77
C ASP A 278 10.69 22.23 19.25
N ASP A 279 10.87 22.38 17.93
CA ASP A 279 11.03 23.65 17.21
C ASP A 279 9.99 23.78 16.06
N ASP A 280 9.88 24.97 15.46
CA ASP A 280 9.03 25.26 14.28
C ASP A 280 9.51 24.53 12.99
N GLU A 281 10.00 23.29 13.11
CA GLU A 281 10.44 22.49 11.98
C GLU A 281 9.23 22.20 11.08
N GLU A 282 9.30 22.71 9.84
CA GLU A 282 8.37 22.38 8.78
C GLU A 282 8.30 20.85 8.64
N PRO A 283 7.12 20.26 8.32
CA PRO A 283 7.00 18.82 8.10
C PRO A 283 8.09 18.34 7.15
N LEU A 284 8.60 17.12 7.38
CA LEU A 284 9.71 16.55 6.61
C LEU A 284 9.49 16.78 5.10
N PRO A 285 10.51 17.22 4.36
CA PRO A 285 10.38 17.42 2.92
C PRO A 285 9.93 16.11 2.29
N ARG A 286 8.88 16.17 1.48
CA ARG A 286 8.29 15.01 0.82
C ARG A 286 8.62 15.02 -0.66
N THR A 287 8.92 13.83 -1.16
CA THR A 287 9.18 13.60 -2.58
C THR A 287 7.89 13.52 -3.39
N TYR A 288 6.82 12.96 -2.82
CA TYR A 288 5.54 12.74 -3.49
C TYR A 288 4.39 13.45 -2.79
N GLY A 289 3.25 13.51 -3.47
CA GLY A 289 1.98 13.64 -2.79
C GLY A 289 1.62 12.37 -2.01
N LEU A 290 0.48 12.39 -1.34
CA LEU A 290 0.08 11.36 -0.37
C LEU A 290 -1.22 10.68 -0.77
N HIS A 291 -1.93 11.23 -1.74
CA HIS A 291 -3.28 10.79 -2.05
C HIS A 291 -3.30 9.78 -3.20
N TYR A 292 -4.34 8.97 -3.17
CA TYR A 292 -4.75 8.15 -4.30
C TYR A 292 -6.26 8.27 -4.50
N LEU A 293 -6.70 7.98 -5.73
CA LEU A 293 -8.09 7.79 -6.08
C LEU A 293 -8.26 6.34 -6.55
N LEU A 294 -8.98 5.56 -5.74
CA LEU A 294 -9.32 4.17 -6.02
C LEU A 294 -10.77 4.12 -6.52
N GLU A 295 -10.99 3.53 -7.68
CA GLU A 295 -12.34 3.28 -8.21
C GLU A 295 -12.56 1.79 -8.40
N LEU A 296 -13.72 1.30 -7.97
CA LEU A 296 -14.15 -0.07 -8.19
C LEU A 296 -15.42 -0.08 -9.02
N ALA A 297 -15.34 -0.64 -10.23
CA ALA A 297 -16.52 -0.99 -11.01
C ALA A 297 -16.72 -2.51 -10.99
N CYS A 298 -17.97 -2.94 -10.86
CA CYS A 298 -18.36 -4.33 -11.07
C CYS A 298 -19.39 -4.33 -12.17
N ASN A 299 -19.30 -5.31 -13.06
CA ASN A 299 -20.10 -5.31 -14.28
C ASN A 299 -19.77 -4.13 -15.18
N ALA A 300 -18.49 -4.00 -15.57
CA ALA A 300 -18.29 -3.87 -16.99
C ALA A 300 -18.81 -5.18 -17.61
N ALA A 301 -20.13 -5.33 -17.73
CA ALA A 301 -20.65 -6.06 -18.86
C ALA A 301 -19.87 -5.45 -20.03
N PRO A 302 -19.12 -6.26 -20.81
CA PRO A 302 -18.40 -5.70 -21.93
C PRO A 302 -19.37 -4.76 -22.62
N CYS A 303 -18.97 -3.50 -22.72
CA CYS A 303 -19.73 -2.47 -23.39
C CYS A 303 -19.09 -2.37 -24.77
N PRO A 304 -19.20 -3.42 -25.62
CA PRO A 304 -18.46 -3.44 -26.88
C PRO A 304 -18.86 -2.26 -27.76
N GLY A 305 -20.05 -1.69 -27.52
CA GLY A 305 -20.52 -0.46 -28.15
C GLY A 305 -19.74 0.80 -27.78
N ASP A 306 -18.94 0.83 -26.71
CA ASP A 306 -18.08 1.96 -26.33
C ASP A 306 -16.72 1.81 -27.03
N LEU A 307 -16.64 2.35 -28.24
CA LEU A 307 -15.51 2.17 -29.15
C LEU A 307 -14.41 3.21 -28.89
N ASN A 308 -14.70 4.29 -28.17
CA ASN A 308 -13.72 5.32 -27.81
C ASN A 308 -13.25 5.23 -26.35
N GLY A 309 -13.89 4.39 -25.53
CA GLY A 309 -13.55 4.14 -24.13
C GLY A 309 -13.99 5.24 -23.16
N ASP A 310 -15.02 6.02 -23.50
CA ASP A 310 -15.48 7.15 -22.68
C ASP A 310 -16.60 6.80 -21.68
N GLY A 311 -16.99 5.53 -21.62
CA GLY A 311 -18.02 5.01 -20.73
C GLY A 311 -19.45 5.24 -21.23
N MET A 312 -19.64 5.73 -22.46
CA MET A 312 -20.93 5.96 -23.09
C MET A 312 -20.97 5.30 -24.47
N VAL A 313 -22.11 4.69 -24.82
CA VAL A 313 -22.42 4.29 -26.20
C VAL A 313 -23.32 5.34 -26.82
N ASP A 314 -22.75 6.21 -27.63
CA ASP A 314 -23.46 7.33 -28.22
C ASP A 314 -23.20 7.56 -29.73
N GLY A 315 -23.44 8.79 -30.21
CA GLY A 315 -23.23 9.14 -31.61
C GLY A 315 -21.78 9.09 -32.06
N VAL A 316 -20.81 9.16 -31.14
CA VAL A 316 -19.38 9.04 -31.42
C VAL A 316 -19.06 7.59 -31.78
N ASP A 317 -19.51 6.62 -30.97
CA ASP A 317 -19.29 5.20 -31.23
C ASP A 317 -20.01 4.72 -32.48
N LEU A 318 -21.21 5.22 -32.72
CA LEU A 318 -21.91 4.97 -33.98
C LEU A 318 -21.06 5.43 -35.19
N GLY A 319 -20.39 6.57 -35.06
CA GLY A 319 -19.46 7.07 -36.07
C GLY A 319 -18.25 6.16 -36.27
N LEU A 320 -17.70 5.62 -35.18
CA LEU A 320 -16.58 4.67 -35.20
C LEU A 320 -16.98 3.33 -35.82
N LEU A 321 -18.16 2.80 -35.50
CA LEU A 321 -18.69 1.59 -36.11
C LEU A 321 -18.83 1.75 -37.64
N PHE A 322 -19.36 2.88 -38.11
CA PHE A 322 -19.44 3.15 -39.55
C PHE A 322 -18.08 3.38 -40.22
N ALA A 323 -17.09 3.87 -39.48
CA ALA A 323 -15.72 3.98 -39.99
C ALA A 323 -15.08 2.59 -40.20
N ALA A 324 -15.50 1.59 -39.44
CA ALA A 324 -15.03 0.21 -39.52
C ALA A 324 -15.88 -0.70 -40.44
N TRP A 325 -16.91 -0.17 -41.11
CA TRP A 325 -17.89 -0.96 -41.87
C TRP A 325 -17.26 -1.81 -42.99
N GLY A 326 -17.53 -3.12 -42.97
CA GLY A 326 -17.01 -4.09 -43.95
C GLY A 326 -16.11 -5.17 -43.34
N GLU A 327 -15.33 -5.87 -44.18
CA GLU A 327 -14.46 -6.96 -43.72
C GLU A 327 -13.34 -6.45 -42.79
N CYS A 328 -13.16 -7.15 -41.67
CA CYS A 328 -12.08 -6.88 -40.74
C CYS A 328 -10.75 -7.39 -41.31
N THR A 329 -9.76 -6.50 -41.43
CA THR A 329 -8.41 -6.84 -41.95
C THR A 329 -7.37 -7.01 -40.84
N ASP A 330 -7.64 -6.48 -39.65
CA ASP A 330 -6.86 -6.56 -38.42
C ASP A 330 -7.83 -6.63 -37.21
N VAL A 331 -7.36 -6.34 -35.99
CA VAL A 331 -8.23 -6.26 -34.79
C VAL A 331 -9.37 -5.28 -35.04
N CYS A 332 -10.60 -5.74 -34.81
CA CYS A 332 -11.83 -5.08 -35.24
C CYS A 332 -12.77 -4.92 -34.05
N PRO A 333 -12.58 -3.90 -33.20
CA PRO A 333 -13.38 -3.75 -31.98
C PRO A 333 -14.88 -3.60 -32.26
N ALA A 334 -15.26 -3.16 -33.46
CA ALA A 334 -16.63 -2.98 -33.90
C ALA A 334 -17.32 -4.25 -34.44
N ASP A 335 -16.62 -5.39 -34.52
CA ASP A 335 -17.19 -6.72 -34.85
C ASP A 335 -17.58 -7.41 -33.54
N PHE A 336 -18.85 -7.28 -33.17
CA PHE A 336 -19.38 -7.67 -31.86
C PHE A 336 -19.83 -9.12 -31.81
N ASP A 337 -20.20 -9.71 -32.95
CA ASP A 337 -20.57 -11.12 -33.02
C ASP A 337 -19.42 -12.04 -33.47
N GLY A 338 -18.29 -11.45 -33.88
CA GLY A 338 -17.04 -12.12 -34.17
C GLY A 338 -17.04 -12.87 -35.49
N ASP A 339 -17.89 -12.49 -36.43
CA ASP A 339 -18.02 -13.15 -37.73
C ASP A 339 -16.96 -12.69 -38.77
N GLY A 340 -16.17 -11.68 -38.42
CA GLY A 340 -15.11 -11.10 -39.24
C GLY A 340 -15.56 -9.94 -40.13
N THR A 341 -16.81 -9.46 -40.00
CA THR A 341 -17.38 -8.36 -40.80
C THR A 341 -18.19 -7.41 -39.94
N VAL A 342 -17.89 -6.11 -39.99
CA VAL A 342 -18.76 -5.10 -39.35
C VAL A 342 -19.95 -4.79 -40.26
N ASP A 343 -21.15 -5.24 -39.85
CA ASP A 343 -22.39 -5.07 -40.61
C ASP A 343 -23.62 -4.68 -39.77
N GLY A 344 -24.82 -4.96 -40.28
CA GLY A 344 -26.07 -4.65 -39.62
C GLY A 344 -26.31 -5.41 -38.31
N GLN A 345 -25.65 -6.54 -38.07
CA GLN A 345 -25.71 -7.27 -36.81
C GLN A 345 -24.96 -6.52 -35.71
N ASP A 346 -23.76 -6.00 -36.00
CA ASP A 346 -22.98 -5.19 -35.05
C ASP A 346 -23.66 -3.87 -34.75
N LEU A 347 -24.25 -3.24 -35.76
CA LEU A 347 -25.08 -2.05 -35.56
C LEU A 347 -26.25 -2.35 -34.59
N GLY A 348 -26.87 -3.52 -34.74
CA GLY A 348 -27.86 -4.01 -33.80
C GLY A 348 -27.31 -4.17 -32.39
N GLY A 349 -26.11 -4.75 -32.26
CA GLY A 349 -25.38 -4.87 -30.99
C GLY A 349 -25.07 -3.53 -30.33
N LEU A 350 -24.65 -2.53 -31.10
CA LEU A 350 -24.39 -1.17 -30.61
C LEU A 350 -25.64 -0.57 -29.98
N PHE A 351 -26.81 -0.71 -30.62
CA PHE A 351 -28.05 -0.16 -30.10
C PHE A 351 -28.61 -0.90 -28.88
N VAL A 352 -28.24 -2.17 -28.67
CA VAL A 352 -28.59 -2.89 -27.44
C VAL A 352 -27.91 -2.25 -26.22
N GLY A 353 -26.69 -1.73 -26.39
CA GLY A 353 -25.90 -1.06 -25.36
C GLY A 353 -26.07 0.47 -25.30
N TRP A 354 -26.99 1.08 -26.05
CA TRP A 354 -27.07 2.54 -26.17
C TRP A 354 -27.30 3.26 -24.85
N GLY A 355 -26.44 4.23 -24.51
CA GLY A 355 -26.48 4.97 -23.25
C GLY A 355 -25.20 4.76 -22.43
N GLY A 356 -25.25 5.06 -21.14
CA GLY A 356 -24.11 4.82 -20.26
C GLY A 356 -23.83 3.34 -20.08
N CYS A 357 -22.54 2.97 -20.10
CA CYS A 357 -22.12 1.62 -19.77
C CYS A 357 -22.46 1.29 -18.30
N PRO A 358 -22.90 0.05 -18.00
CA PRO A 358 -23.40 -0.35 -16.68
C PRO A 358 -22.32 -0.42 -15.58
#